data_AF-A0A194QSH8-F1
#
_entry.id   AF-A0A194QSH8-F1
#
_cell.length_a   1.000
_cell.length_b   1.000
_cell.length_c   1.000
_cell.angle_alpha   90.00
_cell.angle_beta   90.00
_cell.angle_gamma   90.00
#
_symmetry.space_group_name_H-M   'P 1'
#
loop_
_entity.id
_entity.type
_entity.pdbx_description
1 polymer ?
#
loop_
_entity_poly.entity_id
_entity_poly.type
_entity_poly.pdbx_seq_one_letter_code
_entity_poly.pdbx_strand_id
1 'polypeptide(L)'
;MSCPIQDVVEEDAADLQFPKEFENAETLLISEVDMLLEHRKAQNESAEEEQEFSEVFMKTLTYTNMFKKFKNKETIAAVRNLLQSKKLHKFEVASLANLCPETPEEAKALIPSLEGRFEDEELRILLDDIQTKRSIQY
;
A
#
# COMPACT_ATOMS: atom_id res chain seq x y z
N MET A 1 -32.43 -10.26 24.72
CA MET A 1 -30.98 -10.18 24.45
C MET A 1 -30.77 -8.93 23.61
N SER A 2 -30.36 -7.83 24.23
CA SER A 2 -30.03 -6.59 23.53
C SER A 2 -28.66 -6.76 22.88
N CYS A 3 -28.59 -6.67 21.56
CA CYS A 3 -27.33 -6.48 20.85
C CYS A 3 -26.65 -5.24 21.47
N PRO A 4 -25.37 -5.29 21.89
CA PRO A 4 -24.69 -4.07 22.27
C PRO A 4 -24.70 -3.17 21.04
N ILE A 5 -25.16 -1.94 21.20
CA ILE A 5 -24.97 -0.90 20.20
C ILE A 5 -23.46 -0.70 20.18
N GLN A 6 -22.80 -1.35 19.23
CA GLN A 6 -21.41 -1.06 18.90
C GLN A 6 -21.45 0.41 18.47
N ASP A 7 -20.72 1.29 19.15
CA ASP A 7 -20.52 2.66 18.68
C ASP A 7 -19.84 2.55 17.31
N VAL A 8 -20.65 2.46 16.25
CA VAL A 8 -20.18 2.43 14.87
C VAL A 8 -19.75 3.85 14.58
N VAL A 9 -18.48 4.14 14.85
CA VAL A 9 -17.82 5.31 14.30
C VAL A 9 -17.92 5.18 12.78
N GLU A 10 -18.45 6.20 12.12
CA GLU A 10 -18.51 6.25 10.66
C GLU A 10 -17.09 6.17 10.11
N GLU A 11 -16.81 5.14 9.32
CA GLU A 11 -15.47 4.90 8.77
C GLU A 11 -15.26 5.76 7.53
N ASP A 12 -14.19 6.54 7.50
CA ASP A 12 -13.82 7.35 6.35
C ASP A 12 -12.29 7.41 6.20
N ALA A 13 -11.79 6.74 5.15
CA ALA A 13 -10.37 6.73 4.83
C ALA A 13 -9.84 8.11 4.39
N ALA A 14 -10.70 8.99 3.86
CA ALA A 14 -10.33 10.36 3.51
C ALA A 14 -9.99 11.19 4.75
N ASP A 15 -10.63 10.89 5.88
CA ASP A 15 -10.41 11.52 7.18
C ASP A 15 -9.52 10.66 8.12
N LEU A 16 -8.93 9.58 7.61
CA LEU A 16 -8.15 8.59 8.38
C LEU A 16 -8.93 7.95 9.56
N GLN A 17 -10.24 7.85 9.43
CA GLN A 17 -11.12 7.21 10.39
C GLN A 17 -11.25 5.72 10.04
N PHE A 18 -10.54 4.88 10.79
CA PHE A 18 -10.56 3.43 10.64
C PHE A 18 -11.12 2.76 11.91
N PRO A 19 -11.67 1.54 11.79
CA PRO A 19 -12.02 0.72 12.94
C PRO A 19 -10.84 0.50 13.89
N LYS A 20 -11.14 0.29 15.17
CA LYS A 20 -10.13 -0.01 16.21
C LYS A 20 -9.27 -1.24 15.88
N GLU A 21 -9.82 -2.17 15.12
CA GLU A 21 -9.11 -3.36 14.63
C GLU A 21 -7.90 -3.02 13.75
N PHE A 22 -7.93 -1.85 13.08
CA PHE A 22 -6.85 -1.36 12.22
C PHE A 22 -5.94 -0.33 12.88
N GLU A 23 -6.22 0.09 14.12
CA GLU A 23 -5.44 1.12 14.83
C GLU A 23 -3.94 0.79 14.89
N ASN A 24 -3.62 -0.50 15.09
CA ASN A 24 -2.23 -0.99 15.13
C ASN A 24 -1.84 -1.82 13.91
N ALA A 25 -2.71 -1.93 12.91
CA ALA A 25 -2.41 -2.71 11.71
C ALA A 25 -1.25 -2.10 10.93
N GLU A 26 -0.46 -2.94 10.28
CA GLU A 26 0.53 -2.50 9.28
C GLU A 26 -0.09 -2.59 7.89
N THR A 27 0.28 -1.65 7.02
CA THR A 27 -0.12 -1.70 5.62
C THR A 27 0.92 -2.48 4.82
N LEU A 28 0.48 -3.10 3.72
CA LEU A 28 1.37 -3.71 2.73
C LEU A 28 1.20 -2.98 1.41
N LEU A 29 2.31 -2.77 0.71
CA LEU A 29 2.30 -2.27 -0.66
C LEU A 29 1.83 -3.38 -1.59
N ILE A 30 1.18 -3.04 -2.71
CA ILE A 30 0.77 -4.03 -3.73
C ILE A 30 1.97 -4.87 -4.17
N SER A 31 3.12 -4.23 -4.35
CA SER A 31 4.39 -4.88 -4.69
C SER A 31 4.90 -5.86 -3.61
N GLU A 32 4.64 -5.59 -2.32
CA GLU A 32 5.02 -6.49 -1.24
C GLU A 32 4.09 -7.69 -1.16
N VAL A 33 2.78 -7.45 -1.33
CA VAL A 33 1.80 -8.53 -1.41
C VAL A 33 2.15 -9.45 -2.57
N ASP A 34 2.49 -8.91 -3.75
CA ASP A 34 2.95 -9.71 -4.89
C ASP A 34 4.12 -10.63 -4.52
N MET A 35 5.17 -10.07 -3.91
CA MET A 35 6.34 -10.84 -3.50
C MET A 35 6.00 -11.96 -2.50
N LEU A 36 5.12 -11.68 -1.54
CA LEU A 36 4.70 -12.66 -0.54
C LEU A 36 3.88 -13.79 -1.18
N LEU A 37 2.97 -13.45 -2.10
CA LEU A 37 2.14 -14.43 -2.80
C LEU A 37 2.97 -15.29 -3.77
N GLU A 38 3.90 -14.69 -4.54
CA GLU A 38 4.83 -15.44 -5.40
C GLU A 38 5.71 -16.38 -4.57
N HIS A 39 6.21 -15.92 -3.41
CA HIS A 39 6.98 -16.79 -2.52
C HIS A 39 6.14 -17.94 -1.98
N ARG A 40 4.89 -17.68 -1.56
CA ARG A 40 3.98 -18.72 -1.07
C ARG A 40 3.63 -19.72 -2.17
N LYS A 41 3.50 -19.28 -3.42
CA LYS A 41 3.29 -20.11 -4.60
C LYS A 41 4.49 -21.01 -4.86
N ALA A 42 5.70 -20.46 -4.90
CA ALA A 42 6.92 -21.24 -5.09
C ALA A 42 7.12 -22.29 -3.97
N GLN A 43 6.80 -21.96 -2.72
CA GLN A 43 6.83 -22.92 -1.62
C GLN A 43 5.87 -24.10 -1.84
N ASN A 44 4.67 -23.82 -2.37
CA ASN A 44 3.67 -24.85 -2.65
C ASN A 44 4.08 -25.78 -3.79
N GLU A 45 4.66 -25.22 -4.87
CA GLU A 45 5.21 -25.98 -6.00
C GLU A 45 6.39 -26.89 -5.59
N SER A 46 7.12 -26.51 -4.53
CA SER A 46 8.23 -27.29 -3.98
C SER A 46 7.84 -28.29 -2.87
N ALA A 47 6.56 -28.32 -2.46
CA ALA A 47 6.10 -29.18 -1.38
C ALA A 47 5.94 -30.63 -1.87
N GLU A 48 6.05 -31.59 -0.94
CA GLU A 48 5.84 -33.02 -1.25
C GLU A 48 4.42 -33.29 -1.77
N GLU A 49 3.44 -32.55 -1.25
CA GLU A 49 2.06 -32.51 -1.74
C GLU A 49 1.66 -31.09 -2.10
N GLU A 50 1.53 -30.83 -3.40
CA GLU A 50 1.06 -29.55 -3.92
C GLU A 50 -0.42 -29.36 -3.61
N GLN A 51 -0.78 -28.22 -3.02
CA GLN A 51 -2.18 -27.87 -2.74
C GLN A 51 -2.70 -26.87 -3.76
N GLU A 52 -3.94 -27.02 -4.20
CA GLU A 52 -4.58 -25.98 -5.02
C GLU A 52 -4.82 -24.71 -4.19
N PHE A 53 -4.44 -23.56 -4.75
CA PHE A 53 -4.75 -22.27 -4.14
C PHE A 53 -6.22 -21.90 -4.31
N SER A 54 -6.76 -21.17 -3.34
CA SER A 54 -8.12 -20.64 -3.44
C SER A 54 -8.26 -19.64 -4.59
N GLU A 55 -9.48 -19.48 -5.09
CA GLU A 55 -9.78 -18.48 -6.12
C GLU A 55 -9.39 -17.06 -5.68
N VAL A 56 -9.57 -16.75 -4.39
CA VAL A 56 -9.16 -15.46 -3.80
C VAL A 56 -7.65 -15.27 -3.94
N PHE A 57 -6.85 -16.28 -3.59
CA PHE A 57 -5.39 -16.20 -3.73
C PHE A 57 -4.98 -15.94 -5.18
N MET A 58 -5.53 -16.70 -6.13
CA MET A 58 -5.18 -16.57 -7.55
C MET A 58 -5.58 -15.21 -8.13
N LYS A 59 -6.76 -14.69 -7.74
CA LYS A 59 -7.19 -13.35 -8.13
C LYS A 59 -6.32 -12.27 -7.53
N THR A 60 -5.97 -12.37 -6.25
CA THR A 60 -5.09 -11.39 -5.59
C THR A 60 -3.71 -11.40 -6.22
N LEU A 61 -3.10 -12.57 -6.45
CA LEU A 61 -1.81 -12.69 -7.12
C LEU A 61 -1.84 -12.07 -8.53
N THR A 62 -2.89 -12.36 -9.29
CA THR A 62 -3.06 -11.77 -10.64
C THR A 62 -3.17 -10.24 -10.58
N TYR A 63 -3.96 -9.72 -9.65
CA TYR A 63 -4.11 -8.28 -9.43
C TYR A 63 -2.77 -7.63 -9.04
N THR A 64 -2.06 -8.20 -8.06
CA THR A 64 -0.79 -7.63 -7.59
C THR A 64 0.27 -7.68 -8.68
N ASN A 65 0.28 -8.72 -9.51
CA ASN A 65 1.23 -8.84 -10.62
C ASN A 65 0.99 -7.76 -11.68
N MET A 66 -0.28 -7.44 -11.97
CA MET A 66 -0.65 -6.37 -12.92
C MET A 66 -0.38 -4.96 -12.39
N PHE A 67 -0.59 -4.72 -11.09
CA PHE A 67 -0.59 -3.37 -10.51
C PHE A 67 0.64 -3.03 -9.67
N LYS A 68 1.54 -3.98 -9.39
CA LYS A 68 2.79 -3.68 -8.68
C LYS A 68 3.56 -2.58 -9.41
N LYS A 69 3.89 -1.54 -8.65
CA LYS A 69 4.68 -0.41 -9.16
C LYS A 69 6.17 -0.66 -9.06
N PHE A 70 6.56 -1.61 -8.20
CA PHE A 70 7.95 -1.90 -7.90
C PHE A 70 8.22 -3.39 -8.03
N LYS A 71 9.23 -3.78 -8.80
CA LYS A 71 9.59 -5.19 -9.03
C LYS A 71 10.68 -5.71 -8.10
N ASN A 72 11.62 -4.83 -7.73
CA ASN A 72 12.80 -5.22 -6.97
C ASN A 72 12.61 -5.00 -5.47
N LYS A 73 12.97 -6.01 -4.66
CA LYS A 73 12.90 -5.96 -3.19
C LYS A 73 13.60 -4.75 -2.60
N GLU A 74 14.79 -4.43 -3.12
CA GLU A 74 15.61 -3.30 -2.66
C GLU A 74 14.90 -1.96 -2.91
N THR A 75 14.27 -1.79 -4.06
CA THR A 75 13.51 -0.57 -4.36
C THR A 75 12.24 -0.47 -3.53
N ILE A 76 11.53 -1.58 -3.31
CA ILE A 76 10.36 -1.63 -2.43
C ILE A 76 10.76 -1.14 -1.04
N ALA A 77 11.85 -1.68 -0.48
CA ALA A 77 12.38 -1.25 0.80
C ALA A 77 12.82 0.23 0.78
N ALA A 78 13.47 0.70 -0.28
CA ALA A 78 13.88 2.10 -0.42
C ALA A 78 12.70 3.07 -0.47
N VAL A 79 11.64 2.75 -1.22
CA VAL A 79 10.40 3.55 -1.29
C VAL A 79 9.69 3.54 0.06
N ARG A 80 9.60 2.39 0.72
CA ARG A 80 9.01 2.28 2.05
C ARG A 80 9.76 3.12 3.07
N ASN A 81 11.09 3.03 3.12
CA ASN A 81 11.91 3.81 4.04
C ASN A 81 11.81 5.32 3.76
N LEU A 82 11.76 5.73 2.48
CA LEU A 82 11.56 7.11 2.08
C LEU A 82 10.24 7.65 2.66
N LEU A 83 9.13 6.93 2.47
CA LEU A 83 7.81 7.36 2.92
C LEU A 83 7.66 7.29 4.45
N GLN A 84 8.23 6.27 5.10
CA GLN A 84 8.23 6.13 6.56
C GLN A 84 9.09 7.18 7.27
N SER A 85 10.06 7.78 6.58
CA SER A 85 10.82 8.91 7.12
C SER A 85 9.98 10.19 7.26
N LYS A 86 8.81 10.23 6.62
CA LYS A 86 7.83 11.33 6.70
C LYS A 86 6.79 11.03 7.77
N LYS A 87 6.19 12.08 8.34
CA LYS A 87 5.11 11.96 9.34
C LYS A 87 3.76 11.64 8.68
N LEU A 88 3.70 10.52 7.97
CA LEU A 88 2.50 10.03 7.27
C LEU A 88 1.80 8.93 8.08
N HIS A 89 0.49 8.83 7.95
CA HIS A 89 -0.27 7.68 8.42
C HIS A 89 0.06 6.45 7.56
N LYS A 90 -0.05 5.23 8.13
CA LYS A 90 0.29 3.99 7.42
C LYS A 90 -0.54 3.78 6.15
N PHE A 91 -1.78 4.24 6.17
CA PHE A 91 -2.66 4.29 4.98
C PHE A 91 -2.07 5.20 3.89
N GLU A 92 -1.70 6.44 4.23
CA GLU A 92 -1.15 7.42 3.28
C GLU A 92 0.16 6.90 2.65
N VAL A 93 1.02 6.26 3.44
CA VAL A 93 2.25 5.61 2.96
C VAL A 93 1.94 4.57 1.88
N ALA A 94 0.97 3.68 2.14
CA ALA A 94 0.60 2.65 1.17
C ALA A 94 -0.08 3.27 -0.06
N SER A 95 -0.97 4.23 0.13
CA SER A 95 -1.70 4.89 -0.97
C SER A 95 -0.75 5.64 -1.90
N LEU A 96 0.21 6.42 -1.39
CA LEU A 96 1.21 7.12 -2.20
C LEU A 96 2.08 6.13 -3.02
N ALA A 97 2.54 5.06 -2.38
CA ALA A 97 3.37 4.06 -3.04
C ALA A 97 2.61 3.23 -4.09
N ASN A 98 1.31 2.97 -3.88
CA ASN A 98 0.50 2.16 -4.80
C ASN A 98 -0.04 2.97 -5.98
N LEU A 99 -0.46 4.23 -5.74
CA LEU A 99 -1.03 5.09 -6.76
C LEU A 99 0.05 5.79 -7.58
N CYS A 100 1.16 6.19 -6.95
CA CYS A 100 2.25 6.97 -7.55
C CYS A 100 1.75 8.23 -8.32
N PRO A 101 1.07 9.17 -7.65
CA PRO A 101 0.66 10.42 -8.27
C PRO A 101 1.88 11.22 -8.75
N GLU A 102 1.68 12.05 -9.76
CA GLU A 102 2.74 12.81 -10.43
C GLU A 102 2.77 14.28 -10.00
N THR A 103 1.68 14.80 -9.46
CA THR A 103 1.59 16.19 -8.98
C THR A 103 1.06 16.27 -7.55
N PRO A 104 1.41 17.32 -6.79
CA PRO A 104 0.83 17.58 -5.47
C PRO A 104 -0.70 17.68 -5.50
N GLU A 105 -1.25 18.32 -6.54
CA GLU A 105 -2.70 18.45 -6.75
C GLU A 105 -3.37 17.08 -6.91
N GLU A 106 -2.81 16.20 -7.74
CA GLU A 106 -3.31 14.84 -7.92
C GLU A 106 -3.21 14.04 -6.62
N ALA A 107 -2.07 14.12 -5.92
CA ALA A 107 -1.86 13.40 -4.67
C ALA A 107 -2.90 13.78 -3.60
N LYS A 108 -3.19 15.07 -3.47
CA LYS A 108 -4.19 15.60 -2.55
C LYS A 108 -5.62 15.26 -2.97
N ALA A 109 -5.90 15.29 -4.28
CA ALA A 109 -7.21 14.89 -4.80
C ALA A 109 -7.50 13.39 -4.57
N LEU A 110 -6.49 12.53 -4.71
CA LEU A 110 -6.62 11.09 -4.50
C LEU A 110 -6.56 10.68 -3.02
N ILE A 111 -5.83 11.45 -2.20
CA ILE A 111 -5.61 11.18 -0.78
C ILE A 111 -5.90 12.48 -0.01
N PRO A 112 -7.18 12.81 0.25
CA PRO A 112 -7.58 14.08 0.85
C PRO A 112 -6.96 14.33 2.23
N SER A 113 -6.61 13.27 2.98
CA SER A 113 -5.95 13.39 4.28
C SER A 113 -4.56 14.06 4.21
N LEU A 114 -3.95 14.16 3.01
CA LEU A 114 -2.69 14.87 2.80
C LEU A 114 -2.85 16.41 2.80
N GLU A 115 -4.08 16.92 2.73
CA GLU A 115 -4.34 18.35 2.71
C GLU A 115 -3.78 19.02 3.98
N GLY A 116 -3.00 20.09 3.81
CA GLY A 116 -2.34 20.79 4.92
C GLY A 116 -1.22 20.01 5.64
N ARG A 117 -0.87 18.78 5.22
CA ARG A 117 0.26 18.02 5.81
C ARG A 117 1.63 18.43 5.28
N PHE A 118 1.69 18.83 4.01
CA PHE A 118 2.91 19.21 3.31
C PHE A 118 2.69 20.50 2.52
N GLU A 119 3.74 21.27 2.38
CA GLU A 119 3.84 22.28 1.33
C GLU A 119 3.97 21.58 -0.03
N ASP A 120 3.41 22.19 -1.08
CA ASP A 120 3.38 21.60 -2.42
C ASP A 120 4.77 21.26 -2.95
N GLU A 121 5.77 22.08 -2.63
CA GLU A 121 7.15 21.85 -3.04
C GLU A 121 7.76 20.62 -2.35
N GLU A 122 7.50 20.42 -1.04
CA GLU A 122 7.98 19.24 -0.33
C GLU A 122 7.30 17.97 -0.87
N LEU A 123 5.98 18.04 -1.09
CA LEU A 123 5.24 16.91 -1.66
C LEU A 123 5.73 16.60 -3.07
N ARG A 124 5.99 17.62 -3.90
CA ARG A 124 6.54 17.44 -5.25
C ARG A 124 7.87 16.69 -5.24
N ILE A 125 8.81 17.12 -4.39
CA ILE A 125 10.11 16.44 -4.24
C ILE A 125 9.92 14.97 -3.85
N LEU A 126 9.02 14.70 -2.90
CA LEU A 126 8.73 13.34 -2.45
C LEU A 126 8.16 12.48 -3.60
N LEU A 127 7.23 13.02 -4.39
CA LEU A 127 6.66 12.33 -5.54
C LEU A 127 7.73 12.06 -6.61
N ASP A 128 8.55 13.05 -6.95
CA ASP A 128 9.65 12.90 -7.91
C ASP A 128 10.66 11.81 -7.49
N ASP A 129 10.95 11.71 -6.19
CA ASP A 129 11.79 10.65 -5.63
C ASP A 129 11.18 9.24 -5.78
N ILE A 130 9.85 9.13 -5.68
CA ILE A 130 9.11 7.87 -5.92
C ILE A 130 9.14 7.53 -7.41
N GLN A 131 8.89 8.51 -8.28
CA GLN A 131 8.91 8.35 -9.74
C GLN A 131 10.28 7.92 -10.26
N THR A 132 11.34 8.50 -9.69
CA THR A 132 12.73 8.13 -9.98
C THR A 132 12.98 6.65 -9.64
N LYS A 133 12.57 6.22 -8.44
CA LYS A 133 12.71 4.82 -8.00
C LYS A 133 11.88 3.85 -8.84
N ARG A 134 10.70 4.27 -9.31
CA ARG A 134 9.86 3.50 -10.26
C ARG A 134 10.56 3.30 -11.60
N SER A 135 11.21 4.33 -12.12
CA SER A 135 11.82 4.34 -13.46
C SER A 135 13.16 3.59 -13.53
N ILE A 136 13.93 3.54 -12.44
CA ILE A 136 15.25 2.88 -12.39
C ILE A 136 15.18 1.35 -12.52
N GLN A 137 13.99 0.75 -12.40
CA GLN A 137 13.81 -0.71 -12.40
C GLN A 137 13.67 -1.35 -13.79
N TYR A 138 13.82 -0.57 -14.87
CA TYR A 138 13.74 -1.03 -16.25
C TYR A 138 15.11 -1.29 -16.87
#